data_AF-A0A940FG41-F1
#
_entry.id   AF-A0A940FG41-F1
#
_cell.length_a   1.000
_cell.length_b   1.000
_cell.length_c   1.000
_cell.angle_alpha   90.00
_cell.angle_beta   90.00
_cell.angle_gamma   90.00
#
_symmetry.space_group_name_H-M   'P 1'
#
loop_
_entity.id
_entity.type
_entity.pdbx_description
1 polymer ?
#
loop_
_entity_poly.entity_id
_entity_poly.type
_entity_poly.pdbx_seq_one_letter_code
_entity_poly.pdbx_strand_id
1 'polypeptide(L)'
;MAFFDDDPPTQQRRSSGPPNPPRPPRPRGAVDPSQIWARRGVAIFALAMLLIVIALIVQGCVSSAQKNALQDYGTAVTELGTESSSNVAQGLRLLNSPNDSDALAQRNGLDKLASDSRTLEERARDLSTPGGLEGATQNLVTALSLRADALSRIADRIATARGTSRAQAEEATQQIAGQMQALSASDVLWQLRVTPYIRDKAKEIEARDDGVESSIVLTDLSWVNAATVANRIDGQAAEADPVETAKCDDGSKHGHGLESVTANGKALAEGAVTTVPNGTGLSFVVTIANQGDSDESNVSVTVSGTSKATGKEAFSVTKKVANSPKGQSTQVQIPITKAVSSAVTVKTEVKGVPCEVNKENNTKSFQVIFS
;
A
#
# COMPACT_ATOMS: atom_id res chain seq x y z
N MET A 1 51.62 35.29 -49.13
CA MET A 1 51.72 36.74 -49.38
C MET A 1 52.21 37.36 -48.08
N ALA A 2 53.48 37.69 -47.87
CA ALA A 2 54.36 38.62 -48.61
C ALA A 2 54.01 40.09 -48.36
N PHE A 3 54.94 40.81 -47.67
CA PHE A 3 55.39 42.19 -47.90
C PHE A 3 54.34 43.33 -47.79
N PHE A 4 54.62 44.59 -47.42
CA PHE A 4 55.65 45.39 -46.73
C PHE A 4 55.10 46.85 -46.73
N ASP A 5 55.89 47.82 -46.28
CA ASP A 5 55.78 49.31 -46.38
C ASP A 5 55.14 50.00 -45.16
N ASP A 6 55.84 50.74 -44.26
CA ASP A 6 57.08 51.58 -44.34
C ASP A 6 57.00 52.59 -45.51
N ASP A 7 57.13 53.91 -45.40
CA ASP A 7 57.89 54.79 -44.49
C ASP A 7 57.53 56.28 -44.87
N PRO A 8 58.35 57.35 -44.66
CA PRO A 8 58.44 58.32 -43.54
C PRO A 8 58.09 59.78 -43.99
N PRO A 9 58.48 60.94 -43.34
CA PRO A 9 59.89 61.39 -43.25
C PRO A 9 60.31 62.34 -42.05
N THR A 10 61.61 62.27 -41.74
CA THR A 10 62.60 63.35 -41.47
C THR A 10 62.47 64.47 -40.41
N GLN A 11 63.44 64.41 -39.48
CA GLN A 11 64.45 65.42 -39.04
C GLN A 11 64.07 66.89 -38.71
N GLN A 12 64.52 67.37 -37.54
CA GLN A 12 65.54 68.44 -37.46
C GLN A 12 66.25 68.53 -36.09
N ARG A 13 67.58 68.51 -36.12
CA ARG A 13 68.51 68.94 -35.05
C ARG A 13 68.55 70.48 -34.99
N ARG A 14 68.69 71.03 -33.77
CA ARG A 14 69.37 72.29 -33.36
C ARG A 14 68.96 72.53 -31.89
N SER A 15 69.74 73.03 -30.95
CA SER A 15 71.14 73.47 -30.84
C SER A 15 71.32 73.83 -29.36
N SER A 16 72.47 73.50 -28.78
CA SER A 16 72.85 73.84 -27.40
C SER A 16 72.94 75.36 -27.21
N GLY A 17 72.29 75.88 -26.15
CA GLY A 17 72.44 77.26 -25.66
C GLY A 17 72.96 77.28 -24.21
N PRO A 18 73.74 78.29 -23.77
CA PRO A 18 74.37 78.34 -22.45
C PRO A 18 73.39 78.67 -21.30
N PRO A 19 73.82 78.49 -20.03
CA PRO A 19 72.93 78.26 -18.88
C PRO A 19 72.34 79.55 -18.30
N ASN A 20 71.10 79.45 -17.80
CA ASN A 20 70.45 80.51 -17.02
C ASN A 20 70.35 80.12 -15.52
N PRO A 21 70.49 81.08 -14.59
CA PRO A 21 70.60 80.87 -13.15
C PRO A 21 69.26 80.43 -12.49
N PRO A 22 69.32 79.88 -11.25
CA PRO A 22 68.24 79.10 -10.67
C PRO A 22 67.05 79.97 -10.25
N ARG A 23 65.85 79.49 -10.57
CA ARG A 23 64.59 80.04 -10.07
C ARG A 23 64.19 79.29 -8.79
N PRO A 24 63.83 79.98 -7.69
CA PRO A 24 63.40 79.33 -6.46
C PRO A 24 62.13 78.49 -6.71
N PRO A 25 62.00 77.33 -6.04
CA PRO A 25 60.86 76.45 -6.22
C PRO A 25 59.60 77.12 -5.68
N ARG A 26 58.54 77.17 -6.51
CA ARG A 26 57.19 77.39 -6.01
C ARG A 26 56.78 76.15 -5.21
N PRO A 27 56.32 76.27 -3.95
CA PRO A 27 55.76 75.14 -3.23
C PRO A 27 54.49 74.70 -3.96
N ARG A 28 54.55 73.56 -4.68
CA ARG A 28 53.34 72.82 -5.00
C ARG A 28 52.82 72.27 -3.68
N GLY A 29 51.56 72.60 -3.39
CA GLY A 29 50.92 72.33 -2.11
C GLY A 29 51.24 70.94 -1.58
N ALA A 30 51.59 70.89 -0.30
CA ALA A 30 51.64 69.66 0.46
C ALA A 30 50.31 68.93 0.24
N VAL A 31 50.37 67.75 -0.38
CA VAL A 31 49.23 66.83 -0.34
C VAL A 31 49.16 66.37 1.11
N ASP A 32 48.12 66.83 1.79
CA ASP A 32 47.85 66.53 3.18
C ASP A 32 47.93 65.00 3.41
N PRO A 33 48.84 64.48 4.26
CA PRO A 33 48.95 63.04 4.54
C PRO A 33 47.63 62.45 5.06
N SER A 34 46.78 63.28 5.67
CA SER A 34 45.44 62.96 6.16
C SER A 34 44.46 62.54 5.05
N GLN A 35 44.63 63.01 3.81
CA GLN A 35 43.74 62.65 2.69
C GLN A 35 44.07 61.29 2.05
N ILE A 36 45.31 60.83 2.15
CA ILE A 36 45.75 59.52 1.62
C ILE A 36 45.25 58.39 2.52
N TRP A 37 45.27 58.58 3.85
CA TRP A 37 44.68 57.63 4.80
C TRP A 37 43.16 57.59 4.70
N ALA A 38 42.49 58.74 4.54
CA ALA A 38 41.04 58.81 4.33
C ALA A 38 40.60 58.08 3.05
N ARG A 39 41.30 58.28 1.92
CA ARG A 39 40.97 57.59 0.65
C ARG A 39 41.26 56.09 0.66
N ARG A 40 42.33 55.65 1.33
CA ARG A 40 42.65 54.22 1.49
C ARG A 40 41.66 53.52 2.42
N GLY A 41 41.22 54.19 3.50
CA GLY A 41 40.17 53.68 4.37
C GLY A 41 38.83 53.48 3.64
N VAL A 42 38.42 54.46 2.81
CA VAL A 42 37.20 54.36 2.00
C VAL A 42 37.28 53.24 0.96
N ALA A 43 38.43 53.05 0.29
CA ALA A 43 38.59 51.98 -0.71
C ALA A 43 38.55 50.57 -0.08
N ILE A 44 39.18 50.37 1.08
CA ILE A 44 39.13 49.10 1.82
C ILE A 44 37.71 48.82 2.32
N PHE A 45 37.02 49.85 2.83
CA PHE A 45 35.63 49.72 3.27
C PHE A 45 34.70 49.40 2.09
N ALA A 46 34.85 50.07 0.94
CA ALA A 46 34.06 49.79 -0.25
C ALA A 46 34.31 48.37 -0.80
N LEU A 47 35.55 47.89 -0.79
CA LEU A 47 35.89 46.52 -1.15
C LEU A 47 35.28 45.50 -0.16
N ALA A 48 35.40 45.75 1.15
CA ALA A 48 34.81 44.88 2.16
C ALA A 48 33.27 44.85 2.06
N MET A 49 32.65 46.01 1.82
CA MET A 49 31.20 46.12 1.62
C MET A 49 30.77 45.41 0.33
N LEU A 50 31.54 45.53 -0.76
CA LEU A 50 31.31 44.77 -1.99
C LEU A 50 31.42 43.25 -1.75
N LEU A 51 32.42 42.78 -0.99
CA LEU A 51 32.58 41.36 -0.65
C LEU A 51 31.41 40.86 0.21
N ILE A 52 30.92 41.66 1.15
CA ILE A 52 29.73 41.33 1.95
C ILE A 52 28.50 41.24 1.06
N VAL A 53 28.29 42.19 0.14
CA VAL A 53 27.16 42.16 -0.80
C VAL A 53 27.24 40.93 -1.71
N ILE A 54 28.42 40.60 -2.25
CA ILE A 54 28.63 39.39 -3.06
C ILE A 54 28.34 38.14 -2.22
N ALA A 55 28.83 38.07 -0.98
CA ALA A 55 28.55 36.95 -0.08
C ALA A 55 27.04 36.80 0.20
N LEU A 56 26.32 37.90 0.43
CA LEU A 56 24.87 37.90 0.63
C LEU A 56 24.10 37.45 -0.63
N ILE A 57 24.52 37.89 -1.82
CA ILE A 57 23.92 37.44 -3.09
C ILE A 57 24.14 35.94 -3.29
N VAL A 58 25.37 35.45 -3.10
CA VAL A 58 25.69 34.01 -3.21
C VAL A 58 24.92 33.20 -2.17
N GLN A 59 24.87 33.66 -0.92
CA GLN A 59 24.14 32.98 0.16
C GLN A 59 22.63 32.96 -0.09
N GLY A 60 22.07 34.02 -0.70
CA GLY A 60 20.66 34.07 -1.13
C GLY A 60 20.34 33.05 -2.23
N CYS A 61 21.23 32.87 -3.22
CA CYS A 61 21.08 31.84 -4.25
C CYS A 61 21.20 30.43 -3.67
N VAL A 62 22.17 30.18 -2.79
CA VAL A 62 22.37 28.86 -2.16
C VAL A 62 21.19 28.48 -1.26
N SER A 63 20.69 29.42 -0.44
CA SER A 63 19.52 29.17 0.41
C SER A 63 18.28 28.84 -0.42
N SER A 64 18.03 29.59 -1.50
CA SER A 64 16.90 29.33 -2.40
C SER A 64 17.02 27.95 -3.07
N ALA A 65 18.23 27.59 -3.53
CA ALA A 65 18.48 26.28 -4.14
C ALA A 65 18.24 25.12 -3.16
N GLN A 66 18.62 25.26 -1.88
CA GLN A 66 18.36 24.24 -0.87
C GLN A 66 16.87 24.06 -0.58
N LYS A 67 16.12 25.18 -0.46
CA LYS A 67 14.67 25.12 -0.24
C LYS A 67 13.94 24.47 -1.43
N ASN A 68 14.33 24.83 -2.65
CA ASN A 68 13.77 24.22 -3.86
C ASN A 68 14.11 22.73 -3.96
N ALA A 69 15.37 22.34 -3.73
CA ALA A 69 15.77 20.93 -3.74
C ALA A 69 15.01 20.10 -2.69
N LEU A 70 14.73 20.67 -1.51
CA LEU A 70 13.92 20.03 -0.50
C LEU A 70 12.45 19.87 -0.95
N GLN A 71 11.89 20.89 -1.59
CA GLN A 71 10.52 20.85 -2.12
C GLN A 71 10.38 19.83 -3.26
N ASP A 72 11.33 19.80 -4.19
CA ASP A 72 11.38 18.84 -5.30
C ASP A 72 11.52 17.41 -4.76
N TYR A 73 12.42 17.21 -3.80
CA TYR A 73 12.58 15.93 -3.11
C TYR A 73 11.29 15.51 -2.40
N GLY A 74 10.68 16.40 -1.60
CA GLY A 74 9.44 16.11 -0.89
C GLY A 74 8.29 15.73 -1.83
N THR A 75 8.16 16.46 -2.93
CA THR A 75 7.17 16.17 -3.99
C THR A 75 7.39 14.79 -4.58
N ALA A 76 8.64 14.44 -4.92
CA ALA A 76 8.98 13.12 -5.45
C ALA A 76 8.71 11.99 -4.44
N VAL A 77 9.01 12.20 -3.15
CA VAL A 77 8.69 11.24 -2.08
C VAL A 77 7.17 11.04 -1.96
N THR A 78 6.38 12.11 -2.03
CA THR A 78 4.92 12.04 -1.98
C THR A 78 4.35 11.31 -3.20
N GLU A 79 4.88 11.58 -4.41
CA GLU A 79 4.49 10.88 -5.64
C GLU A 79 4.77 9.37 -5.54
N LEU A 80 5.99 9.00 -5.15
CA LEU A 80 6.38 7.59 -4.94
C LEU A 80 5.51 6.91 -3.88
N GLY A 81 5.22 7.61 -2.77
CA GLY A 81 4.36 7.11 -1.71
C GLY A 81 2.93 6.87 -2.19
N THR A 82 2.38 7.80 -2.96
CA THR A 82 1.02 7.72 -3.50
C THR A 82 0.90 6.59 -4.52
N GLU A 83 1.85 6.48 -5.45
CA GLU A 83 1.87 5.42 -6.46
C GLU A 83 2.06 4.05 -5.80
N SER A 84 2.96 3.95 -4.82
CA SER A 84 3.18 2.73 -4.03
C SER A 84 1.92 2.32 -3.25
N SER A 85 1.27 3.26 -2.57
CA SER A 85 0.00 3.01 -1.87
C SER A 85 -1.10 2.54 -2.81
N SER A 86 -1.19 3.12 -4.01
CA SER A 86 -2.11 2.68 -5.04
C SER A 86 -1.84 1.24 -5.48
N ASN A 87 -0.58 0.87 -5.71
CA ASN A 87 -0.20 -0.48 -6.11
C ASN A 87 -0.57 -1.51 -5.04
N VAL A 88 -0.25 -1.24 -3.78
CA VAL A 88 -0.60 -2.14 -2.67
C VAL A 88 -2.12 -2.25 -2.52
N ALA A 89 -2.85 -1.13 -2.56
CA ALA A 89 -4.31 -1.15 -2.46
C ALA A 89 -4.97 -1.95 -3.59
N GLN A 90 -4.46 -1.83 -4.82
CA GLN A 90 -4.91 -2.66 -5.94
C GLN A 90 -4.59 -4.15 -5.71
N GLY A 91 -3.40 -4.47 -5.19
CA GLY A 91 -3.03 -5.84 -4.85
C GLY A 91 -3.94 -6.46 -3.79
N LEU A 92 -4.25 -5.72 -2.72
CA LEU A 92 -5.18 -6.17 -1.68
C LEU A 92 -6.62 -6.36 -2.21
N ARG A 93 -7.06 -5.50 -3.13
CA ARG A 93 -8.35 -5.69 -3.83
C ARG A 93 -8.35 -6.96 -4.70
N LEU A 94 -7.25 -7.23 -5.40
CA LEU A 94 -7.10 -8.48 -6.15
C LEU A 94 -7.20 -9.68 -5.21
N LEU A 95 -6.53 -9.67 -4.05
CA LEU A 95 -6.63 -10.75 -3.05
C LEU A 95 -8.04 -10.99 -2.54
N ASN A 96 -8.82 -9.93 -2.33
CA ASN A 96 -10.23 -10.00 -1.91
C ASN A 96 -11.18 -10.47 -3.01
N SER A 97 -10.71 -10.67 -4.25
CA SER A 97 -11.57 -11.12 -5.35
C SER A 97 -12.05 -12.55 -5.11
N PRO A 98 -13.32 -12.89 -5.38
CA PRO A 98 -13.85 -14.23 -5.14
C PRO A 98 -13.08 -15.33 -5.88
N ASN A 99 -13.13 -16.56 -5.35
CA ASN A 99 -12.32 -17.69 -5.81
C ASN A 99 -12.70 -18.22 -7.22
N ASP A 100 -13.81 -17.74 -7.80
CA ASP A 100 -14.24 -18.00 -9.17
C ASP A 100 -13.66 -17.01 -10.20
N SER A 101 -12.88 -16.02 -9.74
CA SER A 101 -12.08 -15.15 -10.61
C SER A 101 -10.97 -15.94 -11.31
N ASP A 102 -10.61 -15.52 -12.52
CA ASP A 102 -9.51 -16.12 -13.29
C ASP A 102 -8.20 -16.02 -12.49
N ALA A 103 -7.79 -17.14 -11.88
CA ALA A 103 -6.62 -17.22 -11.00
C ALA A 103 -5.32 -16.85 -11.72
N LEU A 104 -5.23 -17.09 -13.04
CA LEU A 104 -4.09 -16.67 -13.84
C LEU A 104 -4.10 -15.16 -14.04
N ALA A 105 -5.25 -14.57 -14.34
CA ALA A 105 -5.38 -13.12 -14.46
C ALA A 105 -5.07 -12.41 -13.14
N GLN A 106 -5.53 -12.95 -12.01
CA GLN A 106 -5.25 -12.40 -10.67
C GLN A 106 -3.75 -12.44 -10.35
N ARG A 107 -3.10 -13.59 -10.59
CA ARG A 107 -1.65 -13.72 -10.40
C ARG A 107 -0.89 -12.74 -11.28
N ASN A 108 -1.21 -12.68 -12.57
CA ASN A 108 -0.58 -11.75 -13.51
C ASN A 108 -0.77 -10.28 -13.07
N GLY A 109 -1.94 -9.95 -12.51
CA GLY A 109 -2.20 -8.63 -11.93
C GLY A 109 -1.29 -8.33 -10.73
N LEU A 110 -1.13 -9.28 -9.80
CA LEU A 110 -0.23 -9.14 -8.65
C LEU A 110 1.24 -9.06 -9.08
N ASP A 111 1.67 -9.89 -10.03
CA ASP A 111 3.03 -9.88 -10.59
C ASP A 111 3.34 -8.53 -11.26
N LYS A 112 2.37 -7.97 -12.01
CA LYS A 112 2.50 -6.63 -12.60
C LYS A 112 2.67 -5.56 -11.52
N LEU A 113 1.82 -5.56 -10.49
CA LEU A 113 1.91 -4.58 -9.39
C LEU A 113 3.20 -4.71 -8.59
N ALA A 114 3.73 -5.92 -8.43
CA ALA A 114 5.02 -6.17 -7.82
C ALA A 114 6.17 -5.58 -8.67
N SER A 115 6.13 -5.78 -9.98
CA SER A 115 7.10 -5.19 -10.93
C SER A 115 7.03 -3.66 -10.94
N ASP A 116 5.82 -3.09 -10.98
CA ASP A 116 5.61 -1.64 -10.94
C ASP A 116 6.15 -1.08 -9.60
N SER A 117 5.96 -1.80 -8.49
CA SER A 117 6.50 -1.42 -7.17
C SER A 117 8.02 -1.54 -7.06
N ARG A 118 8.66 -2.50 -7.74
CA ARG A 118 10.12 -2.55 -7.87
C ARG A 118 10.67 -1.34 -8.63
N THR A 119 9.97 -0.91 -9.67
CA THR A 119 10.33 0.31 -10.41
C THR A 119 10.26 1.56 -9.52
N LEU A 120 9.31 1.62 -8.57
CA LEU A 120 9.25 2.69 -7.57
C LEU A 120 10.45 2.68 -6.61
N GLU A 121 10.85 1.49 -6.16
CA GLU A 121 12.03 1.33 -5.32
C GLU A 121 13.31 1.81 -6.06
N GLU A 122 13.47 1.45 -7.33
CA GLU A 122 14.58 1.90 -8.17
C GLU A 122 14.58 3.41 -8.35
N ARG A 123 13.42 4.01 -8.69
CA ARG A 123 13.26 5.47 -8.74
C ARG A 123 13.63 6.15 -7.42
N ALA A 124 13.29 5.55 -6.28
CA ALA A 124 13.64 6.07 -4.97
C ALA A 124 15.15 6.01 -4.68
N ARG A 125 15.85 4.99 -5.17
CA ARG A 125 17.32 4.87 -5.07
C ARG A 125 18.03 5.94 -5.88
N ASP A 126 17.45 6.34 -7.01
CA ASP A 126 18.01 7.34 -7.93
C ASP A 126 17.60 8.78 -7.58
N LEU A 127 16.85 9.00 -6.48
CA LEU A 127 16.47 10.34 -6.05
C LEU A 127 17.69 11.21 -5.74
N SER A 128 17.66 12.43 -6.27
CA SER A 128 18.60 13.49 -5.90
C SER A 128 18.34 13.93 -4.45
N THR A 129 19.03 13.28 -3.52
CA THR A 129 18.82 13.48 -2.08
C THR A 129 19.49 14.78 -1.61
N PRO A 130 18.73 15.73 -1.02
CA PRO A 130 19.33 16.91 -0.40
C PRO A 130 20.23 16.53 0.78
N GLY A 131 21.30 17.29 1.01
CA GLY A 131 22.26 16.99 2.07
C GLY A 131 21.61 16.90 3.46
N GLY A 132 21.91 15.83 4.19
CA GLY A 132 21.35 15.53 5.51
C GLY A 132 20.06 14.71 5.48
N LEU A 133 19.54 14.34 4.30
CA LEU A 133 18.37 13.47 4.14
C LEU A 133 18.72 12.05 3.65
N GLU A 134 19.99 11.66 3.67
CA GLU A 134 20.43 10.33 3.25
C GLU A 134 19.76 9.23 4.10
N GLY A 135 19.60 9.49 5.40
CA GLY A 135 18.85 8.61 6.29
C GLY A 135 17.37 8.50 5.91
N ALA A 136 16.73 9.60 5.49
CA ALA A 136 15.33 9.56 5.05
C ALA A 136 15.19 8.75 3.75
N THR A 137 16.07 8.97 2.76
CA THR A 137 16.08 8.23 1.50
C THR A 137 16.33 6.73 1.71
N GLN A 138 17.27 6.35 2.59
CA GLN A 138 17.51 4.93 2.89
C GLN A 138 16.28 4.25 3.51
N ASN A 139 15.59 4.92 4.43
CA ASN A 139 14.35 4.40 5.02
C ASN A 139 13.21 4.35 3.99
N LEU A 140 13.13 5.33 3.08
CA LEU A 140 12.18 5.33 1.98
C LEU A 140 12.38 4.13 1.05
N VAL A 141 13.63 3.90 0.61
CA VAL A 141 13.99 2.75 -0.22
C VAL A 141 13.63 1.44 0.50
N THR A 142 13.92 1.33 1.79
CA THR A 142 13.57 0.14 2.60
C THR A 142 12.06 -0.05 2.71
N ALA A 143 11.30 1.04 2.93
CA ALA A 143 9.85 0.98 3.01
C ALA A 143 9.23 0.54 1.67
N LEU A 144 9.73 1.05 0.55
CA LEU A 144 9.28 0.68 -0.79
C LEU A 144 9.68 -0.75 -1.17
N SER A 145 10.89 -1.19 -0.80
CA SER A 145 11.34 -2.56 -1.04
C SER A 145 10.48 -3.58 -0.29
N LEU A 146 10.12 -3.30 0.97
CA LEU A 146 9.20 -4.14 1.75
C LEU A 146 7.83 -4.27 1.06
N ARG A 147 7.32 -3.18 0.46
CA ARG A 147 6.04 -3.20 -0.28
C ARG A 147 6.12 -4.02 -1.56
N ALA A 148 7.19 -3.85 -2.33
CA ALA A 148 7.43 -4.60 -3.55
C ALA A 148 7.61 -6.10 -3.26
N ASP A 149 8.42 -6.45 -2.25
CA ASP A 149 8.65 -7.83 -1.82
C ASP A 149 7.38 -8.50 -1.31
N ALA A 150 6.58 -7.78 -0.53
CA ALA A 150 5.30 -8.28 -0.04
C ALA A 150 4.38 -8.65 -1.23
N LEU A 151 4.20 -7.75 -2.20
CA LEU A 151 3.37 -8.01 -3.37
C LEU A 151 3.86 -9.21 -4.19
N SER A 152 5.18 -9.30 -4.43
CA SER A 152 5.78 -10.44 -5.15
C SER A 152 5.54 -11.76 -4.42
N ARG A 153 5.84 -11.82 -3.12
CA ARG A 153 5.68 -13.04 -2.31
C ARG A 153 4.21 -13.45 -2.16
N ILE A 154 3.30 -12.48 -2.14
CA ILE A 154 1.86 -12.73 -2.16
C ILE A 154 1.46 -13.38 -3.49
N ALA A 155 1.93 -12.84 -4.63
CA ALA A 155 1.66 -13.39 -5.95
C ALA A 155 2.12 -14.86 -6.08
N ASP A 156 3.27 -15.19 -5.50
CA ASP A 156 3.81 -16.55 -5.49
C ASP A 156 2.98 -17.54 -4.66
N ARG A 157 2.18 -17.06 -3.71
CA ARG A 157 1.46 -17.91 -2.73
C ARG A 157 -0.04 -17.98 -2.95
N ILE A 158 -0.62 -17.03 -3.68
CA ILE A 158 -2.07 -16.93 -3.83
C ILE A 158 -2.70 -18.20 -4.41
N ALA A 159 -2.06 -18.83 -5.41
CA ALA A 159 -2.55 -20.06 -6.02
C ALA A 159 -2.52 -21.25 -5.04
N THR A 160 -1.48 -21.34 -4.21
CA THR A 160 -1.36 -22.37 -3.17
C THR A 160 -2.36 -22.13 -2.04
N ALA A 161 -2.56 -20.88 -1.63
CA ALA A 161 -3.54 -20.49 -0.62
C ALA A 161 -4.98 -20.85 -1.03
N ARG A 162 -5.28 -20.81 -2.34
CA ARG A 162 -6.57 -21.21 -2.94
C ARG A 162 -6.65 -22.68 -3.36
N GLY A 163 -5.58 -23.44 -3.11
CA GLY A 163 -5.46 -24.83 -3.54
C GLY A 163 -6.39 -25.76 -2.76
N THR A 164 -6.53 -27.00 -3.24
CA THR A 164 -7.38 -28.03 -2.62
C THR A 164 -6.72 -28.72 -1.42
N SER A 165 -5.41 -28.57 -1.25
CA SER A 165 -4.65 -29.13 -0.13
C SER A 165 -4.74 -28.21 1.09
N ARG A 166 -5.49 -28.64 2.11
CA ARG A 166 -5.72 -27.84 3.33
C ARG A 166 -4.42 -27.43 4.03
N ALA A 167 -3.50 -28.36 4.24
CA ALA A 167 -2.23 -28.06 4.93
C ALA A 167 -1.37 -27.03 4.16
N GLN A 168 -1.33 -27.14 2.83
CA GLN A 168 -0.58 -26.20 1.99
C GLN A 168 -1.26 -24.83 1.90
N ALA A 169 -2.60 -24.81 1.88
CA ALA A 169 -3.37 -23.57 1.89
C ALA A 169 -3.19 -22.80 3.20
N GLU A 170 -3.20 -23.50 4.35
CA GLU A 170 -2.93 -22.92 5.67
C GLU A 170 -1.51 -22.33 5.75
N GLU A 171 -0.50 -23.08 5.31
CA GLU A 171 0.88 -22.60 5.28
C GLU A 171 1.05 -21.36 4.37
N ALA A 172 0.49 -21.40 3.16
CA ALA A 172 0.55 -20.28 2.21
C ALA A 172 -0.15 -19.04 2.76
N THR A 173 -1.28 -19.21 3.45
CA THR A 173 -2.00 -18.13 4.12
C THR A 173 -1.17 -17.49 5.24
N GLN A 174 -0.49 -18.30 6.07
CA GLN A 174 0.42 -17.79 7.10
C GLN A 174 1.56 -16.98 6.49
N GLN A 175 2.13 -17.45 5.38
CA GLN A 175 3.19 -16.73 4.69
C GLN A 175 2.71 -15.39 4.10
N ILE A 176 1.47 -15.34 3.57
CA ILE A 176 0.83 -14.10 3.13
C ILE A 176 0.60 -13.14 4.30
N ALA A 177 0.12 -13.63 5.45
CA ALA A 177 -0.03 -12.81 6.66
C ALA A 177 1.31 -12.22 7.14
N GLY A 178 2.40 -12.99 7.03
CA GLY A 178 3.76 -12.48 7.26
C GLY A 178 4.14 -11.34 6.30
N GLN A 179 3.66 -11.36 5.05
CA GLN A 179 3.86 -10.24 4.13
C GLN A 179 3.02 -9.01 4.50
N MET A 180 1.84 -9.21 5.08
CA MET A 180 1.04 -8.10 5.62
C MET A 180 1.76 -7.43 6.80
N GLN A 181 2.50 -8.19 7.63
CA GLN A 181 3.38 -7.60 8.65
C GLN A 181 4.53 -6.79 8.03
N ALA A 182 5.10 -7.23 6.91
CA ALA A 182 6.12 -6.46 6.18
C ALA A 182 5.56 -5.13 5.64
N LEU A 183 4.31 -5.13 5.14
CA LEU A 183 3.60 -3.90 4.75
C LEU A 183 3.38 -2.96 5.95
N SER A 184 3.00 -3.51 7.11
CA SER A 184 2.89 -2.72 8.35
C SER A 184 4.23 -2.13 8.79
N ALA A 185 5.32 -2.90 8.71
CA ALA A 185 6.66 -2.41 9.03
C ALA A 185 7.10 -1.27 8.08
N SER A 186 6.75 -1.37 6.80
CA SER A 186 6.95 -0.31 5.81
C SER A 186 6.23 0.99 6.21
N ASP A 187 4.98 0.90 6.66
CA ASP A 187 4.22 2.06 7.14
C ASP A 187 4.85 2.70 8.39
N VAL A 188 5.36 1.87 9.31
CA VAL A 188 6.09 2.36 10.50
C VAL A 188 7.37 3.08 10.10
N LEU A 189 8.16 2.55 9.15
CA LEU A 189 9.36 3.22 8.65
C LEU A 189 9.02 4.56 8.01
N TRP A 190 7.97 4.62 7.19
CA TRP A 190 7.53 5.85 6.55
C TRP A 190 7.17 6.92 7.58
N GLN A 191 6.33 6.56 8.55
CA GLN A 191 5.81 7.48 9.57
C GLN A 191 6.87 7.93 10.58
N LEU A 192 7.85 7.08 10.91
CA LEU A 192 8.83 7.37 11.96
C LEU A 192 10.19 7.85 11.45
N ARG A 193 10.52 7.61 10.17
CA ARG A 193 11.88 7.85 9.64
C ARG A 193 11.94 8.56 8.30
N VAL A 194 10.88 8.51 7.48
CA VAL A 194 10.85 9.24 6.21
C VAL A 194 10.26 10.62 6.44
N THR A 195 8.97 10.68 6.76
CA THR A 195 8.24 11.95 6.88
C THR A 195 8.81 12.87 7.96
N PRO A 196 9.14 12.41 9.19
CA PRO A 196 9.66 13.30 10.22
C PRO A 196 11.01 13.91 9.85
N TYR A 197 11.91 13.14 9.24
CA TYR A 197 13.26 13.63 8.91
C TYR A 197 13.20 14.74 7.86
N ILE A 198 12.29 14.62 6.89
CA ILE A 198 12.09 15.64 5.88
C ILE A 198 11.47 16.91 6.49
N ARG A 199 10.48 16.75 7.37
CA ARG A 199 9.86 17.89 8.08
C ARG A 199 10.83 18.60 9.02
N ASP A 200 11.67 17.86 9.73
CA ASP A 200 12.68 18.43 10.61
C ASP A 200 13.74 19.19 9.80
N LYS A 201 14.13 18.66 8.62
CA LYS A 201 15.00 19.40 7.71
C LYS A 201 14.34 20.66 7.16
N ALA A 202 13.05 20.61 6.83
CA ALA A 202 12.29 21.77 6.38
C ALA A 202 12.27 22.88 7.43
N LYS A 203 12.06 22.51 8.71
CA LYS A 203 12.14 23.46 9.83
C LYS A 203 13.53 24.04 10.01
N GLU A 204 14.57 23.22 9.93
CA GLU A 204 15.98 23.65 10.08
C GLU A 204 16.36 24.75 9.07
N ILE A 205 15.90 24.62 7.83
CA ILE A 205 16.24 25.56 6.75
C ILE A 205 15.15 26.62 6.48
N GLU A 206 14.12 26.68 7.33
CA GLU A 206 12.96 27.57 7.17
C GLU A 206 12.31 27.44 5.77
N ALA A 207 12.15 26.21 5.29
CA ALA A 207 11.40 25.85 4.10
C ALA A 207 9.94 25.53 4.45
N ARG A 208 9.09 25.44 3.42
CA ARG A 208 7.73 24.91 3.58
C ARG A 208 7.77 23.41 3.87
N ASP A 209 6.89 22.93 4.73
CA ASP A 209 6.75 21.52 5.13
C ASP A 209 5.53 20.83 4.52
N ASP A 210 4.83 21.51 3.60
CA ASP A 210 3.60 21.06 2.93
C ASP A 210 3.85 20.01 1.83
N GLY A 211 5.11 19.74 1.48
CA GLY A 211 5.47 18.84 0.37
C GLY A 211 5.49 17.34 0.67
N VAL A 212 5.39 16.89 1.94
CA VAL A 212 5.53 15.46 2.31
C VAL A 212 4.31 14.91 3.02
N GLU A 213 3.55 14.09 2.30
CA GLU A 213 2.42 13.34 2.84
C GLU A 213 2.83 11.99 3.46
N SER A 214 1.98 11.49 4.34
CA SER A 214 2.12 10.15 4.93
C SER A 214 1.61 9.12 3.92
N SER A 215 2.41 8.09 3.63
CA SER A 215 1.98 6.94 2.84
C SER A 215 1.72 5.76 3.76
N ILE A 216 0.45 5.43 3.95
CA ILE A 216 -0.01 4.23 4.67
C ILE A 216 -0.60 3.27 3.64
N VAL A 217 -0.17 2.01 3.66
CA VAL A 217 -0.65 1.00 2.70
C VAL A 217 -1.51 -0.06 3.35
N LEU A 218 -1.27 -0.37 4.62
CA LEU A 218 -2.06 -1.32 5.38
C LEU A 218 -3.02 -0.57 6.33
N THR A 219 -4.10 -0.05 5.77
CA THR A 219 -5.13 0.67 6.54
C THR A 219 -5.95 -0.23 7.45
N ASP A 220 -5.96 -1.53 7.16
CA ASP A 220 -6.69 -2.54 7.93
C ASP A 220 -5.71 -3.57 8.49
N LEU A 221 -5.38 -3.43 9.77
CA LEU A 221 -4.41 -4.28 10.45
C LEU A 221 -4.91 -5.72 10.63
N SER A 222 -6.19 -6.01 10.42
CA SER A 222 -6.70 -7.39 10.51
C SER A 222 -6.02 -8.33 9.49
N TRP A 223 -5.48 -7.78 8.39
CA TRP A 223 -4.68 -8.50 7.40
C TRP A 223 -3.42 -9.18 7.97
N VAL A 224 -2.89 -8.74 9.12
CA VAL A 224 -1.73 -9.41 9.74
C VAL A 224 -2.10 -10.74 10.41
N ASN A 225 -3.40 -11.02 10.56
CA ASN A 225 -3.91 -12.27 11.10
C ASN A 225 -4.19 -13.26 9.96
N ALA A 226 -3.55 -14.43 10.01
CA ALA A 226 -3.70 -15.47 8.99
C ALA A 226 -5.16 -15.95 8.80
N ALA A 227 -5.98 -15.99 9.85
CA ALA A 227 -7.39 -16.34 9.72
C ALA A 227 -8.17 -15.30 8.89
N THR A 228 -7.90 -14.01 9.09
CA THR A 228 -8.46 -12.94 8.27
C THR A 228 -8.03 -13.06 6.82
N VAL A 229 -6.74 -13.35 6.58
CA VAL A 229 -6.20 -13.56 5.24
C VAL A 229 -6.92 -14.72 4.55
N ALA A 230 -7.08 -15.87 5.21
CA ALA A 230 -7.79 -17.03 4.64
C ALA A 230 -9.22 -16.65 4.22
N ASN A 231 -9.97 -16.02 5.13
CA ASN A 231 -11.35 -15.61 4.85
C ASN A 231 -11.44 -14.69 3.63
N ARG A 232 -10.54 -13.71 3.54
CA ARG A 232 -10.50 -12.74 2.43
C ARG A 232 -10.10 -13.37 1.11
N ILE A 233 -9.09 -14.25 1.11
CA ILE A 233 -8.61 -14.95 -0.09
C ILE A 233 -9.67 -15.88 -0.66
N ASP A 234 -10.48 -16.52 0.19
CA ASP A 234 -11.60 -17.38 -0.21
C ASP A 234 -12.83 -16.58 -0.69
N GLY A 235 -12.76 -15.25 -0.78
CA GLY A 235 -13.85 -14.39 -1.25
C GLY A 235 -14.93 -14.14 -0.19
N GLN A 236 -14.62 -14.39 1.08
CA GLN A 236 -15.51 -14.09 2.20
C GLN A 236 -15.07 -12.73 2.77
N ALA A 237 -15.53 -11.66 2.14
CA ALA A 237 -15.35 -10.30 2.64
C ALA A 237 -15.71 -10.23 4.13
N ALA A 238 -14.85 -9.59 4.92
CA ALA A 238 -15.01 -9.46 6.36
C ALA A 238 -16.20 -8.55 6.69
N GLU A 239 -17.26 -9.14 7.24
CA GLU A 239 -18.12 -8.50 8.23
C GLU A 239 -17.89 -9.21 9.56
N ALA A 240 -17.32 -8.47 10.52
CA ALA A 240 -17.09 -8.79 11.94
C ALA A 240 -16.42 -10.13 12.31
N ASP A 241 -15.40 -9.99 13.16
CA ASP A 241 -14.54 -11.02 13.74
C ASP A 241 -15.20 -12.39 14.01
N PRO A 242 -14.49 -13.49 13.77
CA PRO A 242 -14.41 -14.57 14.72
C PRO A 242 -13.32 -14.21 15.73
N VAL A 243 -13.76 -14.00 16.97
CA VAL A 243 -12.89 -14.11 18.14
C VAL A 243 -12.06 -15.39 18.03
N GLU A 244 -10.83 -15.28 18.52
CA GLU A 244 -9.77 -16.27 18.71
C GLU A 244 -10.22 -17.74 18.77
N THR A 245 -9.26 -18.63 18.50
CA THR A 245 -9.20 -19.96 19.13
C THR A 245 -9.53 -19.86 20.62
N ALA A 246 -10.80 -19.95 20.98
CA ALA A 246 -11.21 -20.11 22.35
C ALA A 246 -10.64 -21.45 22.80
N LYS A 247 -9.78 -21.42 23.82
CA LYS A 247 -9.64 -22.58 24.69
C LYS A 247 -11.01 -22.79 25.31
N CYS A 248 -11.77 -23.76 24.80
CA CYS A 248 -13.09 -24.08 25.32
C CYS A 248 -12.98 -24.94 26.59
N ASP A 249 -12.25 -24.42 27.56
CA ASP A 249 -12.07 -25.02 28.89
C ASP A 249 -13.14 -24.49 29.87
N ASP A 250 -14.22 -23.88 29.38
CA ASP A 250 -15.29 -23.29 30.19
C ASP A 250 -16.43 -24.27 30.55
N GLY A 251 -16.44 -25.46 29.93
CA GLY A 251 -17.47 -26.48 30.13
C GLY A 251 -18.82 -26.14 29.48
N SER A 252 -18.91 -25.11 28.64
CA SER A 252 -20.13 -24.74 27.93
C SER A 252 -20.36 -25.64 26.71
N LYS A 253 -21.64 -25.86 26.35
CA LYS A 253 -21.99 -26.61 25.14
C LYS A 253 -21.97 -25.68 23.95
N HIS A 254 -21.39 -26.13 22.85
CA HIS A 254 -21.40 -25.44 21.56
C HIS A 254 -22.06 -26.32 20.50
N GLY A 255 -22.72 -25.71 19.52
CA GLY A 255 -23.15 -26.41 18.32
C GLY A 255 -24.47 -25.97 17.72
N HIS A 256 -24.73 -26.45 16.51
CA HIS A 256 -25.90 -26.10 15.71
C HIS A 256 -26.63 -27.33 15.21
N GLY A 257 -27.96 -27.28 15.25
CA GLY A 257 -28.81 -28.29 14.61
C GLY A 257 -29.51 -27.73 13.38
N LEU A 258 -29.66 -28.55 12.34
CA LEU A 258 -30.57 -28.23 11.23
C LEU A 258 -32.02 -28.47 11.64
N GLU A 259 -32.83 -27.41 11.73
CA GLU A 259 -34.26 -27.54 12.05
C GLU A 259 -35.07 -27.86 10.80
N SER A 260 -35.00 -27.00 9.79
CA SER A 260 -35.80 -27.13 8.57
C SER A 260 -35.05 -26.64 7.34
N VAL A 261 -35.40 -27.20 6.19
CA VAL A 261 -34.92 -26.73 4.88
C VAL A 261 -36.13 -26.61 3.97
N THR A 262 -36.27 -25.47 3.32
CA THR A 262 -37.26 -25.27 2.26
C THR A 262 -36.54 -24.94 0.96
N ALA A 263 -37.13 -25.39 -0.15
CA ALA A 263 -36.69 -25.03 -1.49
C ALA A 263 -37.86 -24.32 -2.20
N ASN A 264 -37.65 -23.05 -2.53
CA ASN A 264 -38.66 -22.19 -3.17
C ASN A 264 -40.04 -22.25 -2.46
N GLY A 265 -40.02 -22.17 -1.12
CA GLY A 265 -41.22 -22.22 -0.27
C GLY A 265 -41.77 -23.61 0.03
N LYS A 266 -41.24 -24.69 -0.58
CA LYS A 266 -41.64 -26.07 -0.25
C LYS A 266 -40.71 -26.68 0.79
N ALA A 267 -41.29 -27.18 1.89
CA ALA A 267 -40.53 -27.90 2.90
C ALA A 267 -39.97 -29.21 2.34
N LEU A 268 -38.69 -29.47 2.65
CA LEU A 268 -38.02 -30.71 2.32
C LEU A 268 -38.13 -31.67 3.51
N ALA A 269 -38.38 -32.95 3.22
CA ALA A 269 -38.47 -33.99 4.22
C ALA A 269 -37.51 -35.13 3.87
N GLU A 270 -36.78 -35.62 4.87
CA GLU A 270 -35.88 -36.77 4.70
C GLU A 270 -36.70 -38.02 4.40
N GLY A 271 -36.19 -38.90 3.54
CA GLY A 271 -36.89 -40.12 3.13
C GLY A 271 -38.05 -39.91 2.15
N ALA A 272 -38.45 -38.66 1.85
CA ALA A 272 -39.47 -38.33 0.86
C ALA A 272 -38.89 -37.59 -0.35
N VAL A 273 -39.57 -37.70 -1.49
CA VAL A 273 -39.24 -36.94 -2.71
C VAL A 273 -40.10 -35.68 -2.75
N THR A 274 -39.45 -34.51 -2.80
CA THR A 274 -40.14 -33.22 -2.93
C THR A 274 -39.99 -32.68 -4.35
N THR A 275 -41.11 -32.38 -5.01
CA THR A 275 -41.11 -31.73 -6.33
C THR A 275 -41.14 -30.21 -6.18
N VAL A 276 -40.15 -29.51 -6.72
CA VAL A 276 -39.99 -28.05 -6.66
C VAL A 276 -40.14 -27.48 -8.09
N PRO A 277 -40.96 -26.43 -8.29
CA PRO A 277 -41.10 -25.81 -9.60
C PRO A 277 -39.75 -25.33 -10.14
N ASN A 278 -39.44 -25.67 -11.40
CA ASN A 278 -38.24 -25.15 -12.06
C ASN A 278 -38.42 -23.67 -12.44
N GLY A 279 -37.32 -22.89 -12.40
CA GLY A 279 -37.35 -21.46 -12.69
C GLY A 279 -36.00 -20.78 -12.48
N THR A 280 -35.89 -19.53 -12.92
CA THR A 280 -34.74 -18.67 -12.60
C THR A 280 -34.88 -18.12 -11.18
N GLY A 281 -33.79 -18.09 -10.41
CA GLY A 281 -33.81 -17.58 -9.02
C GLY A 281 -34.29 -18.59 -7.97
N LEU A 282 -33.94 -19.88 -8.13
CA LEU A 282 -34.17 -20.87 -7.08
C LEU A 282 -33.46 -20.46 -5.78
N SER A 283 -34.12 -20.60 -4.64
CA SER A 283 -33.55 -20.28 -3.34
C SER A 283 -33.90 -21.35 -2.32
N PHE A 284 -32.91 -21.72 -1.52
CA PHE A 284 -33.11 -22.50 -0.32
C PHE A 284 -33.24 -21.57 0.87
N VAL A 285 -34.10 -21.92 1.83
CA VAL A 285 -34.12 -21.29 3.16
C VAL A 285 -33.82 -22.39 4.16
N VAL A 286 -32.67 -22.26 4.82
CA VAL A 286 -32.21 -23.20 5.84
C VAL A 286 -32.41 -22.56 7.20
N THR A 287 -33.14 -23.23 8.09
CA THR A 287 -33.27 -22.81 9.49
C THR A 287 -32.31 -23.65 10.33
N ILE A 288 -31.36 -22.97 10.97
CA ILE A 288 -30.43 -23.57 11.92
C ILE A 288 -30.79 -23.11 13.33
N ALA A 289 -30.63 -23.96 14.34
CA ALA A 289 -30.75 -23.58 15.75
C ALA A 289 -29.39 -23.67 16.42
N ASN A 290 -28.99 -22.61 17.13
CA ASN A 290 -27.88 -22.69 18.07
C ASN A 290 -28.36 -23.44 19.32
N GLN A 291 -27.87 -24.66 19.50
CA GLN A 291 -28.24 -25.55 20.60
C GLN A 291 -27.24 -25.52 21.75
N GLY A 292 -26.22 -24.67 21.63
CA GLY A 292 -25.23 -24.40 22.67
C GLY A 292 -25.67 -23.35 23.68
N ASP A 293 -24.82 -23.16 24.68
CA ASP A 293 -24.98 -22.19 25.77
C ASP A 293 -24.28 -20.84 25.46
N SER A 294 -23.64 -20.75 24.29
CA SER A 294 -22.79 -19.64 23.85
C SER A 294 -23.30 -19.04 22.54
N ASP A 295 -23.14 -17.73 22.38
CA ASP A 295 -23.41 -17.06 21.10
C ASP A 295 -22.33 -17.47 20.09
N GLU A 296 -22.76 -17.78 18.87
CA GLU A 296 -21.88 -18.28 17.83
C GLU A 296 -21.84 -17.29 16.67
N SER A 297 -20.66 -17.10 16.09
CA SER A 297 -20.46 -16.18 14.97
C SER A 297 -19.85 -16.91 13.78
N ASN A 298 -20.03 -16.34 12.59
CA ASN A 298 -19.42 -16.85 11.36
C ASN A 298 -19.78 -18.32 11.02
N VAL A 299 -20.98 -18.75 11.42
CA VAL A 299 -21.49 -20.11 11.22
C VAL A 299 -21.73 -20.35 9.74
N SER A 300 -21.07 -21.35 9.17
CA SER A 300 -21.16 -21.62 7.72
C SER A 300 -22.25 -22.64 7.43
N VAL A 301 -23.19 -22.30 6.54
CA VAL A 301 -24.27 -23.18 6.08
C VAL A 301 -24.09 -23.43 4.59
N THR A 302 -23.96 -24.70 4.22
CA THR A 302 -23.76 -25.15 2.85
C THR A 302 -24.96 -25.93 2.37
N VAL A 303 -25.40 -25.65 1.15
CA VAL A 303 -26.38 -26.46 0.42
C VAL A 303 -25.72 -26.91 -0.87
N SER A 304 -25.62 -28.22 -1.07
CA SER A 304 -25.10 -28.82 -2.28
C SER A 304 -26.09 -29.80 -2.88
N GLY A 305 -26.01 -29.98 -4.19
CA GLY A 305 -26.89 -30.85 -4.95
C GLY A 305 -26.10 -31.77 -5.85
N THR A 306 -26.31 -33.07 -5.74
CA THR A 306 -25.72 -34.08 -6.65
C THR A 306 -26.79 -34.61 -7.59
N SER A 307 -26.57 -34.50 -8.90
CA SER A 307 -27.50 -35.02 -9.91
C SER A 307 -27.59 -36.54 -9.83
N LYS A 308 -28.79 -37.09 -9.70
CA LYS A 308 -29.01 -38.54 -9.70
C LYS A 308 -28.70 -39.20 -11.04
N ALA A 309 -28.85 -38.47 -12.14
CA ALA A 309 -28.63 -39.01 -13.48
C ALA A 309 -27.12 -39.17 -13.79
N THR A 310 -26.31 -38.20 -13.35
CA THR A 310 -24.88 -38.15 -13.70
C THR A 310 -23.94 -38.47 -12.54
N GLY A 311 -24.43 -38.46 -11.30
CA GLY A 311 -23.62 -38.57 -10.09
C GLY A 311 -22.70 -37.36 -9.83
N LYS A 312 -22.75 -36.33 -10.69
CA LYS A 312 -21.91 -35.12 -10.57
C LYS A 312 -22.60 -34.04 -9.76
N GLU A 313 -21.80 -33.16 -9.17
CA GLU A 313 -22.30 -31.97 -8.49
C GLU A 313 -23.05 -31.06 -9.47
N ALA A 314 -24.32 -30.82 -9.18
CA ALA A 314 -25.16 -29.87 -9.89
C ALA A 314 -24.86 -28.44 -9.43
N PHE A 315 -24.78 -28.25 -8.11
CA PHE A 315 -24.49 -26.97 -7.45
C PHE A 315 -23.89 -27.20 -6.05
N SER A 316 -23.17 -26.22 -5.53
CA SER A 316 -22.73 -26.14 -4.15
C SER A 316 -22.61 -24.67 -3.76
N VAL A 317 -23.37 -24.23 -2.76
CA VAL A 317 -23.40 -22.83 -2.33
C VAL A 317 -23.29 -22.78 -0.81
N THR A 318 -22.38 -21.95 -0.31
CA THR A 318 -22.18 -21.73 1.13
C THR A 318 -22.53 -20.28 1.48
N LYS A 319 -23.25 -20.10 2.58
CA LYS A 319 -23.54 -18.80 3.19
C LYS A 319 -23.11 -18.81 4.64
N LYS A 320 -22.57 -17.68 5.11
CA LYS A 320 -22.23 -17.47 6.52
C LYS A 320 -23.36 -16.75 7.24
N VAL A 321 -23.59 -17.14 8.49
CA VAL A 321 -24.42 -16.44 9.45
C VAL A 321 -23.49 -15.65 10.36
N ALA A 322 -23.58 -14.33 10.32
CA ALA A 322 -22.70 -13.45 11.07
C ALA A 322 -22.87 -13.62 12.59
N ASN A 323 -24.11 -13.69 13.05
CA ASN A 323 -24.45 -13.85 14.46
C ASN A 323 -25.57 -14.89 14.63
N SER A 324 -25.36 -15.85 15.51
CA SER A 324 -26.29 -16.89 15.91
C SER A 324 -26.39 -16.91 17.43
N PRO A 325 -27.33 -16.15 18.03
CA PRO A 325 -27.48 -16.08 19.47
C PRO A 325 -27.82 -17.44 20.08
N LYS A 326 -27.36 -17.69 21.30
CA LYS A 326 -27.61 -18.93 22.03
C LYS A 326 -29.10 -19.26 22.14
N GLY A 327 -29.44 -20.52 21.93
CA GLY A 327 -30.82 -21.01 22.00
C GLY A 327 -31.77 -20.45 20.94
N GLN A 328 -31.29 -19.69 19.94
CA GLN A 328 -32.13 -19.12 18.89
C GLN A 328 -31.99 -19.84 17.56
N SER A 329 -33.08 -19.81 16.79
CA SER A 329 -33.10 -20.23 15.40
C SER A 329 -32.78 -19.07 14.46
N THR A 330 -31.99 -19.33 13.43
CA THR A 330 -31.61 -18.36 12.39
C THR A 330 -31.95 -18.92 11.02
N GLN A 331 -32.59 -18.10 10.19
CA GLN A 331 -32.90 -18.45 8.80
C GLN A 331 -31.82 -17.91 7.86
N VAL A 332 -31.37 -18.75 6.95
CA VAL A 332 -30.34 -18.45 5.96
C VAL A 332 -30.90 -18.66 4.58
N GLN A 333 -30.98 -17.58 3.80
CA GLN A 333 -31.43 -17.65 2.41
C GLN A 333 -30.23 -17.87 1.48
N ILE A 334 -30.28 -18.95 0.72
CA ILE A 334 -29.19 -19.43 -0.15
C ILE A 334 -29.72 -19.49 -1.59
N PRO A 335 -29.48 -18.44 -2.41
CA PRO A 335 -29.88 -18.44 -3.81
C PRO A 335 -28.96 -19.33 -4.65
N ILE A 336 -29.55 -20.00 -5.64
CA ILE A 336 -28.86 -20.81 -6.65
C ILE A 336 -29.10 -20.17 -8.01
N THR A 337 -28.00 -19.78 -8.67
CA THR A 337 -28.01 -19.11 -9.97
C THR A 337 -28.01 -20.08 -11.14
N LYS A 338 -27.66 -21.35 -10.90
CA LYS A 338 -27.57 -22.38 -11.93
C LYS A 338 -28.91 -23.11 -12.07
N ALA A 339 -29.41 -23.20 -13.30
CA ALA A 339 -30.61 -23.97 -13.60
C ALA A 339 -30.38 -25.46 -13.32
N VAL A 340 -31.34 -26.09 -12.65
CA VAL A 340 -31.32 -27.52 -12.31
C VAL A 340 -32.57 -28.15 -12.92
N SER A 341 -32.40 -29.05 -13.89
CA SER A 341 -33.51 -29.62 -14.68
C SER A 341 -33.74 -31.10 -14.42
N SER A 342 -33.27 -31.65 -13.30
CA SER A 342 -33.33 -33.08 -13.01
C SER A 342 -33.48 -33.40 -11.53
N ALA A 343 -33.67 -34.68 -11.21
CA ALA A 343 -33.66 -35.19 -9.84
C ALA A 343 -32.26 -35.04 -9.20
N VAL A 344 -32.21 -34.45 -8.01
CA VAL A 344 -30.99 -34.14 -7.27
C VAL A 344 -31.11 -34.62 -5.82
N THR A 345 -30.05 -35.22 -5.31
CA THR A 345 -29.87 -35.41 -3.87
C THR A 345 -29.31 -34.12 -3.31
N VAL A 346 -30.11 -33.41 -2.50
CA VAL A 346 -29.70 -32.16 -1.86
C VAL A 346 -29.14 -32.47 -0.48
N LYS A 347 -27.88 -32.11 -0.23
CA LYS A 347 -27.27 -32.17 1.10
C LYS A 347 -27.23 -30.76 1.68
N THR A 348 -27.73 -30.59 2.89
CA THR A 348 -27.58 -29.35 3.67
C THR A 348 -26.70 -29.63 4.87
N GLU A 349 -25.77 -28.73 5.16
CA GLU A 349 -24.79 -28.87 6.23
C GLU A 349 -24.58 -27.53 6.94
N VAL A 350 -24.61 -27.53 8.27
CA VAL A 350 -24.05 -26.45 9.08
C VAL A 350 -22.68 -26.87 9.59
N LYS A 351 -21.63 -26.19 9.14
CA LYS A 351 -20.26 -26.52 9.52
C LYS A 351 -20.12 -26.36 11.02
N GLY A 352 -19.56 -27.38 11.67
CA GLY A 352 -19.45 -27.32 13.12
C GLY A 352 -18.55 -26.19 13.61
N VAL A 353 -18.96 -25.58 14.71
CA VAL A 353 -18.24 -24.49 15.37
C VAL A 353 -17.11 -25.03 16.27
N PRO A 354 -16.15 -24.20 16.69
CA PRO A 354 -15.16 -24.62 17.67
C PRO A 354 -15.84 -25.29 18.88
N CYS A 355 -15.29 -26.43 19.29
CA CYS A 355 -15.70 -27.13 20.52
C CYS A 355 -17.10 -27.73 20.51
N GLU A 356 -17.76 -27.75 19.36
CA GLU A 356 -18.95 -28.57 19.15
C GLU A 356 -18.57 -30.06 19.14
N VAL A 357 -19.13 -30.78 20.11
CA VAL A 357 -18.91 -32.22 20.31
C VAL A 357 -19.85 -33.04 19.43
N ASN A 358 -21.14 -32.69 19.39
CA ASN A 358 -22.12 -33.38 18.58
C ASN A 358 -22.27 -32.71 17.21
N LYS A 359 -22.03 -33.46 16.13
CA LYS A 359 -22.16 -32.97 14.75
C LYS A 359 -23.15 -33.78 13.92
N GLU A 360 -23.85 -34.74 14.54
CA GLU A 360 -24.75 -35.66 13.83
C GLU A 360 -25.99 -34.95 13.30
N ASN A 361 -26.45 -33.94 14.04
CA ASN A 361 -27.58 -33.06 13.72
C ASN A 361 -27.23 -31.91 12.75
N ASN A 362 -25.98 -31.83 12.30
CA ASN A 362 -25.50 -30.74 11.48
C ASN A 362 -25.74 -30.98 9.99
N THR A 363 -26.14 -32.18 9.60
CA THR A 363 -26.31 -32.58 8.21
C THR A 363 -27.68 -33.19 7.98
N LYS A 364 -28.34 -32.83 6.87
CA LYS A 364 -29.56 -33.47 6.38
C LYS A 364 -29.48 -33.70 4.88
N SER A 365 -30.13 -34.77 4.41
CA SER A 365 -30.14 -35.13 2.99
C SER A 365 -31.56 -35.34 2.46
N PHE A 366 -31.88 -34.69 1.35
CA PHE A 366 -33.21 -34.64 0.77
C PHE A 366 -33.20 -35.10 -0.69
N GLN A 367 -34.34 -35.64 -1.13
CA GLN A 367 -34.56 -36.01 -2.52
C GLN A 367 -35.45 -34.96 -3.18
N VAL A 368 -34.91 -34.25 -4.17
CA VAL A 368 -35.61 -33.13 -4.81
C VAL A 368 -35.70 -33.36 -6.31
N ILE A 369 -36.88 -33.13 -6.88
CA ILE A 369 -37.09 -33.09 -8.33
C ILE A 369 -37.43 -31.67 -8.71
N PHE A 370 -36.62 -31.07 -9.59
CA PHE A 370 -36.93 -29.78 -10.19
C PHE A 370 -37.69 -30.00 -11.50
N SER A 371 -38.94 -29.54 -11.58
CA SER A 371 -39.83 -29.75 -12.74
C SER A 371 -40.65 -28.52 -13.06
#